data_AF-A0A0Q9JJL8-F1
#
_entry.id   AF-A0A0Q9JJL8-F1
#
_cell.length_a   1.000
_cell.length_b   1.000
_cell.length_c   1.000
_cell.angle_alpha   90.00
_cell.angle_beta   90.00
_cell.angle_gamma   90.00
#
_symmetry.space_group_name_H-M   'P 1'
#
loop_
_entity.id
_entity.type
_entity.pdbx_description
1 polymer ?
#
loop_
_entity_poly.entity_id
_entity_poly.type
_entity_poly.pdbx_seq_one_letter_code
_entity_poly.pdbx_strand_id
1 'polypeptide(L)'
;MFHPDAVALTIPYLLSGLKVTLLLAILIVPLAFGMGTLVAIVANSTSRPVRLIAYLYIDFFRAFPPLVLIIFVFYALPFLGLRLPEIPAFVLAMTLNGSAYFAEIVRAGLAAVPKGQYEAAQATGLNGAQVLTYVVLPQALKKVRPPLLSNVLELAKATSLASVVAIAELLRSARIAQGAIYDPTPLLMAALVYLVMFWPFVRLLSLIEKRQSFSPV
;
A
#
# COMPACT_ATOMS: atom_id res chain seq x y z
N MET A 1 -12.22 -11.49 -30.30
CA MET A 1 -11.27 -12.39 -30.99
C MET A 1 -9.95 -11.64 -31.01
N PHE A 2 -8.86 -12.21 -30.49
CA PHE A 2 -7.56 -11.51 -30.45
C PHE A 2 -7.08 -11.25 -31.88
N HIS A 3 -6.92 -9.99 -32.28
CA HIS A 3 -6.38 -9.65 -33.59
C HIS A 3 -4.85 -9.55 -33.50
N PRO A 4 -4.07 -10.38 -34.23
CA PRO A 4 -2.61 -10.41 -34.11
C PRO A 4 -1.95 -9.05 -34.36
N ASP A 5 -2.51 -8.26 -35.28
CA ASP A 5 -1.99 -6.94 -35.64
C ASP A 5 -2.17 -5.93 -34.49
N ALA A 6 -3.27 -6.07 -33.73
CA ALA A 6 -3.54 -5.24 -32.55
C ALA A 6 -2.54 -5.54 -31.40
N VAL A 7 -2.03 -6.77 -31.30
CA VAL A 7 -1.07 -7.16 -30.26
C VAL A 7 0.23 -6.38 -30.41
N ALA A 8 0.82 -6.37 -31.61
CA ALA A 8 2.09 -5.69 -31.87
C ALA A 8 2.00 -4.18 -31.60
N LEU A 9 0.89 -3.55 -32.00
CA LEU A 9 0.63 -2.13 -31.77
C LEU A 9 0.40 -1.79 -30.29
N THR A 10 -0.07 -2.75 -29.50
CA THR A 10 -0.39 -2.58 -28.08
C THR A 10 0.84 -2.58 -27.17
N ILE A 11 1.84 -3.42 -27.48
CA ILE A 11 3.04 -3.64 -26.64
C ILE A 11 3.71 -2.33 -26.17
N PRO A 12 4.01 -1.33 -27.02
CA PRO A 12 4.68 -0.12 -26.56
C PRO A 12 3.86 0.68 -25.52
N TYR A 13 2.54 0.73 -25.68
CA TYR A 13 1.65 1.37 -24.71
C TYR A 13 1.69 0.65 -23.36
N LEU A 14 1.63 -0.69 -23.36
CA LEU A 14 1.66 -1.47 -22.12
C LEU A 14 3.01 -1.39 -21.42
N LEU A 15 4.12 -1.39 -22.15
CA LEU A 15 5.45 -1.23 -21.55
C LEU A 15 5.60 0.16 -20.90
N SER A 16 5.10 1.21 -21.55
CA SER A 16 5.08 2.55 -20.96
C SER A 16 4.21 2.61 -19.70
N GLY A 17 2.98 2.08 -19.78
CA GLY A 17 2.06 2.05 -18.65
C GLY A 17 2.58 1.22 -17.47
N LEU A 18 3.20 0.07 -17.75
CA LEU A 18 3.81 -0.79 -16.75
C LEU A 18 4.92 -0.08 -15.98
N LYS A 19 5.77 0.71 -16.66
CA LYS A 19 6.81 1.53 -15.98
C LYS A 19 6.19 2.50 -14.98
N VAL A 20 5.09 3.16 -15.36
CA VAL A 20 4.37 4.08 -14.48
C VAL A 20 3.72 3.34 -13.31
N THR A 21 3.07 2.19 -13.57
CA THR A 21 2.51 1.32 -12.52
C THR A 21 3.56 0.92 -11.48
N LEU A 22 4.74 0.48 -11.94
CA LEU A 22 5.86 0.10 -11.06
C LEU A 22 6.42 1.29 -10.29
N LEU A 23 6.57 2.45 -10.95
CA LEU A 23 7.00 3.69 -10.29
C LEU A 23 6.05 4.07 -9.15
N LEU A 24 4.73 4.05 -9.41
CA LEU A 24 3.72 4.36 -8.40
C LEU A 24 3.81 3.38 -7.22
N ALA A 25 3.94 2.08 -7.48
CA ALA A 25 4.07 1.08 -6.42
C ALA A 25 5.33 1.27 -5.57
N ILE A 26 6.48 1.54 -6.21
CA ILE A 26 7.78 1.77 -5.54
C ILE A 26 7.76 3.06 -4.69
N LEU A 27 6.97 4.07 -5.06
CA LEU A 27 6.83 5.28 -4.26
C LEU A 27 5.81 5.09 -3.12
N ILE A 28 4.61 4.60 -3.44
CA ILE A 28 3.49 4.55 -2.50
C ILE A 28 3.75 3.53 -1.40
N VAL A 29 4.21 2.32 -1.73
CA VAL A 29 4.32 1.24 -0.74
C VAL A 29 5.29 1.58 0.39
N PRO A 30 6.55 2.02 0.14
CA PRO A 30 7.48 2.38 1.20
C PRO A 30 7.02 3.59 2.00
N LEU A 31 6.43 4.61 1.35
CA LEU A 31 5.91 5.79 2.03
C LEU A 31 4.75 5.43 2.96
N ALA A 32 3.80 4.64 2.47
CA ALA A 32 2.66 4.17 3.25
C ALA A 32 3.11 3.29 4.43
N PHE A 33 4.02 2.34 4.19
CA PHE A 33 4.53 1.46 5.24
C PHE A 33 5.33 2.24 6.31
N GLY A 34 6.21 3.15 5.88
CA GLY A 34 7.00 3.99 6.78
C GLY A 34 6.10 4.89 7.63
N MET A 35 5.18 5.63 6.98
CA MET A 35 4.22 6.48 7.67
C MET A 35 3.30 5.67 8.60
N GLY A 36 2.82 4.51 8.15
CA GLY A 36 1.97 3.64 8.97
C GLY A 36 2.69 3.12 10.20
N THR A 37 3.96 2.73 10.06
CA THR A 37 4.80 2.31 11.19
C THR A 37 4.99 3.45 12.20
N LEU A 38 5.24 4.67 11.73
CA LEU A 38 5.33 5.85 12.59
C LEU A 38 4.02 6.12 13.33
N VAL A 39 2.88 6.08 12.62
CA VAL A 39 1.55 6.25 13.22
C VAL A 39 1.26 5.15 14.25
N ALA A 40 1.65 3.90 14.00
CA ALA A 40 1.49 2.81 14.97
C ALA A 40 2.32 3.03 16.24
N ILE A 41 3.55 3.54 16.10
CA ILE A 41 4.41 3.91 17.24
C ILE A 41 3.75 5.03 18.05
N VAL A 42 3.23 6.07 17.39
CA VAL A 42 2.50 7.16 18.05
C VAL A 42 1.23 6.65 18.75
N ALA A 43 0.50 5.73 18.12
CA ALA A 43 -0.67 5.07 18.71
C ALA A 43 -0.32 4.22 19.94
N ASN A 44 0.92 3.73 20.06
CA ASN A 44 1.41 3.03 21.24
C ASN A 44 1.87 3.97 22.37
N SER A 45 1.73 5.30 22.20
CA SER A 45 2.11 6.28 23.23
C SER A 45 1.28 6.11 24.51
N THR A 46 1.91 6.38 25.66
CA THR A 46 1.25 6.42 26.97
C THR A 46 0.30 7.61 27.10
N SER A 47 0.61 8.72 26.42
CA SER A 47 -0.19 9.94 26.42
C SER A 47 -1.54 9.72 25.72
N ARG A 48 -2.63 9.86 26.49
CA ARG A 48 -4.01 9.71 26.00
C ARG A 48 -4.33 10.60 24.80
N PRO A 49 -4.05 11.92 24.78
CA PRO A 49 -4.38 12.76 23.63
C PRO A 49 -3.57 12.38 22.38
N VAL A 50 -2.29 12.06 22.52
CA VAL A 50 -1.43 11.65 21.39
C VAL A 50 -1.95 10.36 20.76
N ARG A 51 -2.28 9.38 21.61
CA ARG A 51 -2.87 8.12 21.16
C ARG A 51 -4.23 8.31 20.48
N LEU A 52 -5.07 9.18 21.03
CA LEU A 52 -6.38 9.49 20.44
C LEU A 52 -6.24 10.09 19.04
N ILE A 53 -5.32 11.03 18.83
CA ILE A 53 -5.08 11.63 17.50
C ILE A 53 -4.65 10.54 16.50
N ALA A 54 -3.77 9.62 16.90
CA ALA A 54 -3.36 8.53 16.04
C ALA A 54 -4.52 7.58 15.69
N TYR A 55 -5.40 7.26 16.65
CA TYR A 55 -6.60 6.47 16.37
C TYR A 55 -7.57 7.17 15.44
N LEU A 56 -7.84 8.47 15.66
CA LEU A 56 -8.68 9.25 14.76
C LEU A 56 -8.12 9.26 13.33
N TYR A 57 -6.79 9.41 13.17
CA TYR A 57 -6.14 9.30 11.87
C TYR A 57 -6.37 7.92 11.22
N ILE A 58 -6.10 6.84 11.97
CA ILE A 58 -6.24 5.46 11.49
C ILE A 58 -7.69 5.21 11.06
N ASP A 59 -8.64 5.52 11.94
CA ASP A 59 -10.07 5.26 11.71
C ASP A 59 -10.60 6.08 10.53
N PHE A 60 -10.24 7.36 10.45
CA PHE A 60 -10.67 8.25 9.37
C PHE A 60 -10.20 7.76 8.00
N PHE A 61 -8.90 7.51 7.84
CA PHE A 61 -8.34 7.14 6.53
C PHE A 61 -8.65 5.70 6.13
N ARG A 62 -8.94 4.80 7.08
CA ARG A 62 -9.47 3.46 6.77
C ARG A 62 -10.94 3.51 6.38
N ALA A 63 -11.74 4.38 6.99
CA ALA A 63 -13.15 4.56 6.64
C ALA A 63 -13.34 5.19 5.25
N PHE A 64 -12.37 5.99 4.80
CA PHE A 64 -12.42 6.66 3.50
C PHE A 64 -12.14 5.67 2.35
N PRO A 65 -13.07 5.44 1.41
CA PRO A 65 -12.79 4.59 0.25
C PRO A 65 -11.64 5.17 -0.59
N PRO A 66 -10.65 4.37 -1.02
CA PRO A 66 -9.43 4.89 -1.64
C PRO A 66 -9.70 5.71 -2.91
N LEU A 67 -10.64 5.25 -3.75
CA LEU A 67 -11.03 5.98 -4.95
C LEU A 67 -11.64 7.35 -4.63
N VAL A 68 -12.50 7.43 -3.61
CA VAL A 68 -13.10 8.70 -3.19
C VAL A 68 -12.03 9.62 -2.61
N LEU A 69 -11.05 9.08 -1.87
CA LEU A 69 -9.95 9.88 -1.33
C LEU A 69 -9.07 10.47 -2.44
N ILE A 70 -8.81 9.71 -3.50
CA ILE A 70 -8.12 10.21 -4.70
C ILE A 70 -8.92 11.38 -5.29
N ILE A 71 -10.23 11.22 -5.51
CA ILE A 71 -11.09 12.29 -6.02
C ILE A 71 -11.05 13.51 -5.08
N PHE A 72 -11.15 13.31 -3.78
CA PHE A 72 -11.04 14.40 -2.81
C PHE A 72 -9.71 15.14 -2.93
N VAL A 73 -8.59 14.42 -2.99
CA VAL A 73 -7.26 15.03 -3.13
C VAL A 73 -7.10 15.81 -4.44
N PHE A 74 -7.66 15.31 -5.54
CA PHE A 74 -7.55 15.98 -6.85
C PHE A 74 -8.46 17.18 -7.01
N TYR A 75 -9.68 17.12 -6.46
CA TYR A 75 -10.71 18.12 -6.72
C TYR A 75 -10.97 19.05 -5.53
N ALA A 76 -10.79 18.60 -4.28
CA ALA A 76 -11.04 19.42 -3.10
C ALA A 76 -9.84 20.30 -2.70
N LEU A 77 -8.62 19.76 -2.72
CA LEU A 77 -7.41 20.51 -2.32
C LEU A 77 -7.15 21.79 -3.15
N PRO A 78 -7.45 21.84 -4.46
CA PRO A 78 -7.34 23.09 -5.22
C PRO A 78 -8.19 24.23 -4.66
N PHE A 79 -9.35 23.95 -4.04
CA PHE A 79 -10.17 24.97 -3.37
C PHE A 79 -9.53 25.51 -2.09
N LEU A 80 -8.59 24.76 -1.50
CA LEU A 80 -7.77 25.17 -0.36
C LEU A 80 -6.45 25.85 -0.79
N GLY A 81 -6.27 26.12 -2.08
CA GLY A 81 -5.06 26.72 -2.64
C GLY A 81 -3.91 25.74 -2.90
N LEU A 82 -4.11 24.44 -2.66
CA LEU A 82 -3.10 23.40 -2.88
C LEU A 82 -3.32 22.72 -4.23
N ARG A 83 -2.53 23.09 -5.23
CA ARG A 83 -2.56 22.48 -6.57
C ARG A 83 -1.37 21.56 -6.76
N LEU A 84 -1.60 20.27 -6.58
CA LEU A 84 -0.59 19.23 -6.77
C LEU A 84 -0.64 18.70 -8.21
N PRO A 85 0.51 18.38 -8.83
CA PRO A 85 0.53 17.59 -10.05
C PRO A 85 -0.06 16.19 -9.82
N GLU A 86 -0.50 15.54 -10.89
CA GLU A 86 -1.27 14.28 -10.81
C GLU A 86 -0.56 13.18 -10.01
N ILE A 87 0.70 12.89 -10.31
CA ILE A 87 1.46 11.83 -9.62
C ILE A 87 1.61 12.12 -8.12
N PRO A 88 2.14 13.29 -7.69
CA PRO A 88 2.19 13.65 -6.26
C PRO A 88 0.83 13.62 -5.56
N ALA A 89 -0.24 14.09 -6.21
CA ALA A 89 -1.59 14.06 -5.66
C ALA A 89 -2.06 12.60 -5.41
N PHE A 90 -1.87 11.73 -6.40
CA PHE A 90 -2.21 10.31 -6.27
C PHE A 90 -1.37 9.60 -5.22
N VAL A 91 -0.05 9.85 -5.21
CA VAL A 91 0.87 9.30 -4.21
C VAL A 91 0.47 9.74 -2.81
N LEU A 92 0.11 11.01 -2.60
CA LEU A 92 -0.36 11.52 -1.32
C LEU A 92 -1.64 10.79 -0.86
N ALA A 93 -2.66 10.73 -1.71
CA ALA A 93 -3.93 10.08 -1.38
C ALA A 93 -3.72 8.61 -0.99
N MET A 94 -2.98 7.87 -1.80
CA MET A 94 -2.71 6.45 -1.58
C MET A 94 -1.77 6.21 -0.38
N THR A 95 -0.84 7.11 -0.12
CA THR A 95 0.03 7.04 1.06
C THR A 95 -0.77 7.23 2.34
N LEU A 96 -1.70 8.20 2.38
CA LEU A 96 -2.56 8.47 3.54
C LEU A 96 -3.53 7.31 3.83
N ASN A 97 -4.13 6.74 2.78
CA ASN A 97 -4.99 5.57 2.95
C ASN A 97 -4.16 4.35 3.37
N GLY A 98 -3.11 4.03 2.62
CA GLY A 98 -2.26 2.86 2.87
C GLY A 98 -1.57 2.88 4.23
N SER A 99 -1.11 4.05 4.68
CA SER A 99 -0.46 4.21 6.00
C SER A 99 -1.42 3.89 7.14
N ALA A 100 -2.71 4.21 7.01
CA ALA A 100 -3.70 3.89 8.04
C ALA A 100 -3.93 2.37 8.17
N TYR A 101 -3.97 1.64 7.05
CA TYR A 101 -4.01 0.18 7.07
C TYR A 101 -2.72 -0.42 7.64
N PHE A 102 -1.54 0.06 7.23
CA PHE A 102 -0.27 -0.40 7.79
C PHE A 102 -0.16 -0.09 9.28
N ALA A 103 -0.60 1.09 9.72
CA ALA A 103 -0.58 1.47 11.12
C ALA A 103 -1.40 0.51 11.98
N GLU A 104 -2.59 0.14 11.52
CA GLU A 104 -3.42 -0.83 12.25
C GLU A 104 -2.77 -2.21 12.33
N ILE A 105 -2.19 -2.69 11.23
CA ILE A 105 -1.50 -4.00 11.19
C ILE A 105 -0.30 -4.00 12.14
N VAL A 106 0.54 -2.96 12.09
CA VAL A 106 1.71 -2.83 12.97
C VAL A 106 1.27 -2.69 14.42
N ARG A 107 0.23 -1.92 14.72
CA ARG A 107 -0.34 -1.77 16.06
C ARG A 107 -0.85 -3.10 16.62
N ALA A 108 -1.57 -3.89 15.82
CA ALA A 108 -1.98 -5.24 16.20
C ALA A 108 -0.77 -6.14 16.50
N GLY A 109 0.31 -5.99 15.72
CA GLY A 109 1.58 -6.67 15.97
C GLY A 109 2.24 -6.27 17.27
N LEU A 110 2.27 -4.97 17.60
CA LEU A 110 2.80 -4.45 18.86
C LEU A 110 2.03 -4.99 20.07
N ALA A 111 0.70 -5.04 19.97
CA ALA A 111 -0.18 -5.59 21.00
C ALA A 111 0.00 -7.11 21.20
N ALA A 112 0.44 -7.83 20.16
CA ALA A 112 0.69 -9.27 20.22
C ALA A 112 2.06 -9.64 20.84
N VAL A 113 2.94 -8.67 21.11
CA VAL A 113 4.22 -8.93 21.79
C VAL A 113 3.97 -9.12 23.30
N PRO A 114 4.42 -10.24 23.92
CA PRO A 114 4.20 -10.48 25.35
C PRO A 114 4.81 -9.38 26.22
N LYS A 115 4.11 -9.00 27.30
CA LYS A 115 4.60 -7.98 28.26
C LYS A 115 5.98 -8.32 28.83
N GLY A 116 6.26 -9.60 29.05
CA GLY A 116 7.58 -10.06 29.51
C GLY A 116 8.75 -9.66 28.61
N GLN A 117 8.53 -9.46 27.29
CA GLN A 117 9.57 -8.94 26.40
C GLN A 117 9.89 -7.47 26.68
N TYR A 118 8.87 -6.69 27.04
CA TYR A 118 9.07 -5.30 27.46
C TYR A 118 9.82 -5.24 28.78
N GLU A 119 9.40 -6.02 29.77
CA GLU A 119 10.00 -6.08 31.11
C GLU A 119 11.46 -6.59 31.05
N ALA A 120 11.73 -7.66 30.30
CA ALA A 120 13.07 -8.19 30.13
C ALA A 120 14.03 -7.18 29.48
N ALA A 121 13.57 -6.48 28.44
CA ALA A 121 14.37 -5.45 27.77
C ALA A 121 14.63 -4.22 28.67
N GLN A 122 13.66 -3.85 29.51
CA GLN A 122 13.88 -2.78 30.50
C GLN A 122 14.88 -3.22 31.59
N ALA A 123 14.84 -4.48 32.01
CA ALA A 123 15.79 -5.03 32.99
C ALA A 123 17.24 -5.02 32.50
N THR A 124 17.48 -4.98 31.17
CA THR A 124 18.82 -4.80 30.60
C THR A 124 19.27 -3.33 30.52
N GLY A 125 18.50 -2.40 31.10
CA GLY A 125 18.84 -0.97 31.14
C GLY A 125 18.40 -0.15 29.92
N LEU A 126 17.60 -0.72 29.02
CA LEU A 126 17.06 0.02 27.87
C LEU A 126 15.92 0.94 28.30
N ASN A 127 15.92 2.17 27.77
CA ASN A 127 14.78 3.07 27.94
C ASN A 127 13.59 2.68 27.05
N GLY A 128 12.40 3.23 27.30
CA GLY A 128 11.18 2.83 26.59
C GLY A 128 11.25 2.95 25.05
N ALA A 129 11.93 3.97 24.52
CA ALA A 129 12.11 4.15 23.08
C ALA A 129 13.06 3.10 22.50
N GLN A 130 14.12 2.75 23.23
CA GLN A 130 15.06 1.69 22.85
C GLN A 130 14.39 0.30 22.92
N VAL A 131 13.61 0.02 23.96
CA VAL A 131 12.82 -1.21 24.08
C VAL A 131 11.87 -1.35 22.89
N LEU A 132 11.14 -0.28 22.56
CA LEU A 132 10.23 -0.28 21.43
C LEU A 132 10.97 -0.52 20.11
N THR A 133 12.04 0.20 19.85
CA THR A 133 12.72 0.21 18.54
C THR A 133 13.58 -1.02 18.32
N TYR A 134 14.33 -1.46 19.32
CA TYR A 134 15.32 -2.54 19.16
C TYR A 134 14.78 -3.93 19.50
N VAL A 135 13.75 -4.02 20.34
CA VAL A 135 13.25 -5.31 20.82
C VAL A 135 11.85 -5.59 20.32
N VAL A 136 10.90 -4.70 20.62
CA VAL A 136 9.48 -4.97 20.42
C VAL A 136 9.06 -4.81 18.96
N LEU A 137 9.43 -3.72 18.29
CA LEU A 137 9.01 -3.43 16.93
C LEU A 137 9.49 -4.50 15.93
N PRO A 138 10.76 -4.97 15.95
CA PRO A 138 11.19 -6.05 15.06
C PRO A 138 10.43 -7.36 15.31
N GLN A 139 10.07 -7.67 16.57
CA GLN A 139 9.26 -8.84 16.92
C GLN A 139 7.81 -8.68 16.44
N ALA A 140 7.21 -7.52 16.66
CA ALA A 140 5.87 -7.19 16.19
C ALA A 140 5.77 -7.33 14.68
N LEU A 141 6.68 -6.69 13.92
CA LEU A 141 6.71 -6.78 12.46
C LEU A 141 6.86 -8.23 11.99
N LYS A 142 7.68 -9.06 12.66
CA LYS A 142 7.81 -10.50 12.37
C LYS A 142 6.49 -11.28 12.56
N LYS A 143 5.72 -10.95 13.61
CA LYS A 143 4.42 -11.57 13.90
C LYS A 143 3.34 -11.22 12.88
N VAL A 144 3.36 -9.98 12.37
CA VAL A 144 2.36 -9.50 11.39
C VAL A 144 2.87 -9.47 9.94
N ARG A 145 3.95 -10.20 9.62
CA ARG A 145 4.46 -10.26 8.23
C ARG A 145 3.40 -10.63 7.20
N PRO A 146 2.54 -11.65 7.40
CA PRO A 146 1.57 -12.02 6.39
C PRO A 146 0.56 -10.92 6.07
N PRO A 147 -0.14 -10.30 7.05
CA PRO A 147 -1.03 -9.19 6.75
C PRO A 147 -0.29 -7.96 6.20
N LEU A 148 0.97 -7.71 6.60
CA LEU A 148 1.79 -6.65 5.98
C LEU A 148 2.02 -6.90 4.49
N LEU A 149 2.44 -8.10 4.11
CA LEU A 149 2.69 -8.46 2.71
C LEU A 149 1.40 -8.50 1.89
N SER A 150 0.30 -8.94 2.49
CA SER A 150 -1.04 -8.86 1.88
C SER A 150 -1.41 -7.41 1.58
N ASN A 151 -1.21 -6.51 2.54
CA ASN A 151 -1.51 -5.09 2.35
C ASN A 151 -0.57 -4.41 1.33
N VAL A 152 0.71 -4.79 1.28
CA VAL A 152 1.64 -4.36 0.22
C VAL A 152 1.09 -4.74 -1.16
N LEU A 153 0.64 -5.98 -1.32
CA LEU A 153 0.12 -6.49 -2.58
C LEU A 153 -1.19 -5.79 -2.99
N GLU A 154 -2.10 -5.57 -2.04
CA GLU A 154 -3.33 -4.81 -2.29
C GLU A 154 -3.03 -3.38 -2.71
N LEU A 155 -2.10 -2.72 -2.03
CA LEU A 155 -1.72 -1.35 -2.37
C LEU A 155 -1.04 -1.24 -3.75
N ALA A 156 -0.24 -2.24 -4.12
CA ALA A 156 0.35 -2.35 -5.45
C ALA A 156 -0.70 -2.59 -6.55
N LYS A 157 -1.74 -3.39 -6.30
CA LYS A 157 -2.88 -3.54 -7.24
C LYS A 157 -3.68 -2.24 -7.36
N ALA A 158 -3.84 -1.53 -6.25
CA ALA A 158 -4.62 -0.30 -6.18
C ALA A 158 -4.00 0.87 -6.96
N THR A 159 -2.75 0.78 -7.44
CA THR A 159 -2.18 1.76 -8.38
C THR A 159 -2.99 1.86 -9.68
N SER A 160 -3.74 0.82 -10.04
CA SER A 160 -4.68 0.84 -11.18
C SER A 160 -5.79 1.90 -11.03
N LEU A 161 -6.09 2.36 -9.80
CA LEU A 161 -7.01 3.46 -9.55
C LEU A 161 -6.51 4.79 -10.11
N ALA A 162 -5.19 4.93 -10.35
CA ALA A 162 -4.62 6.11 -10.99
C ALA A 162 -5.21 6.35 -12.40
N SER A 163 -5.73 5.30 -13.05
CA SER A 163 -6.42 5.41 -14.33
C SER A 163 -7.64 6.33 -14.31
N VAL A 164 -8.29 6.49 -13.16
CA VAL A 164 -9.49 7.34 -13.00
C VAL A 164 -9.14 8.82 -13.05
N VAL A 165 -7.93 9.17 -12.63
CA VAL A 165 -7.39 10.53 -12.67
C VAL A 165 -6.43 10.74 -13.84
N ALA A 166 -6.67 10.00 -14.93
CA ALA A 166 -5.98 10.10 -16.22
C ALA A 166 -4.46 9.83 -16.23
N ILE A 167 -3.87 9.40 -15.11
CA ILE A 167 -2.46 8.98 -15.07
C ILE A 167 -2.29 7.76 -15.98
N ALA A 168 -1.35 7.84 -16.92
CA ALA A 168 -1.04 6.81 -17.91
C ALA A 168 -0.28 5.61 -17.33
N GLU A 169 -0.86 4.96 -16.32
CA GLU A 169 -0.44 3.64 -15.85
C GLU A 169 -0.99 2.53 -16.78
N LEU A 170 -0.63 1.27 -16.52
CA LEU A 170 -0.94 0.12 -17.38
C LEU A 170 -2.40 0.05 -17.89
N LEU A 171 -3.40 0.21 -17.02
CA LEU A 171 -4.81 0.15 -17.42
C LEU A 171 -5.21 1.36 -18.27
N ARG A 172 -4.75 2.56 -17.94
CA ARG A 172 -5.00 3.78 -18.71
C ARG A 172 -4.31 3.72 -20.07
N SER A 173 -3.07 3.26 -20.14
CA SER A 173 -2.33 3.06 -21.39
C SER A 173 -3.03 2.05 -22.30
N ALA A 174 -3.60 0.98 -21.74
CA ALA A 174 -4.44 0.06 -22.51
C ALA A 174 -5.73 0.71 -23.03
N ARG A 175 -6.40 1.55 -22.24
CA ARG A 175 -7.57 2.32 -22.73
C ARG A 175 -7.20 3.29 -23.85
N ILE A 176 -6.03 3.93 -23.78
CA ILE A 176 -5.51 4.80 -24.85
C ILE A 176 -5.27 3.99 -26.12
N ALA A 177 -4.59 2.84 -26.02
CA ALA A 177 -4.37 1.95 -27.15
C ALA A 177 -5.68 1.41 -27.74
N GLN A 178 -6.64 1.04 -26.89
CA GLN A 178 -7.98 0.62 -27.32
C GLN A 178 -8.67 1.72 -28.14
N GLY A 179 -8.63 2.96 -27.67
CA GLY A 179 -9.22 4.09 -28.40
C GLY A 179 -8.54 4.38 -29.73
N ALA A 180 -7.23 4.14 -29.83
CA ALA A 180 -6.46 4.34 -31.06
C ALA A 180 -6.63 3.20 -32.08
N ILE A 181 -6.71 1.95 -31.60
CA ILE A 181 -6.81 0.74 -32.45
C ILE A 181 -8.28 0.37 -32.73
N TYR A 182 -9.23 0.91 -31.94
CA TYR A 182 -10.65 0.55 -31.94
C TYR A 182 -10.90 -0.95 -31.69
N ASP A 183 -10.08 -1.55 -30.84
CA ASP A 183 -10.10 -2.99 -30.54
C ASP A 183 -9.96 -3.23 -29.02
N PRO A 184 -10.66 -4.22 -28.42
CA PRO A 184 -10.57 -4.51 -26.99
C PRO A 184 -9.33 -5.32 -26.56
N THR A 185 -8.55 -5.85 -27.49
CA THR A 185 -7.31 -6.61 -27.24
C THR A 185 -6.35 -5.92 -26.27
N PRO A 186 -6.13 -4.59 -26.32
CA PRO A 186 -5.26 -3.90 -25.35
C PRO A 186 -5.67 -4.08 -23.90
N LEU A 187 -6.98 -4.07 -23.60
CA LEU A 187 -7.49 -4.28 -22.24
C LEU A 187 -7.29 -5.73 -21.78
N LEU A 188 -7.52 -6.70 -22.66
CA LEU A 188 -7.28 -8.11 -22.37
C LEU A 188 -5.79 -8.38 -22.11
N MET A 189 -4.92 -7.75 -22.91
CA MET A 189 -3.47 -7.83 -22.70
C MET A 189 -3.05 -7.18 -21.37
N ALA A 190 -3.57 -6.01 -21.02
CA ALA A 190 -3.30 -5.41 -19.71
C ALA A 190 -3.77 -6.28 -18.55
N ALA A 191 -4.96 -6.89 -18.65
CA ALA A 191 -5.45 -7.83 -17.65
C ALA A 191 -4.52 -9.04 -17.48
N LEU A 192 -4.02 -9.59 -18.58
CA LEU A 192 -3.03 -10.67 -18.55
C LEU A 192 -1.70 -10.23 -17.92
N VAL A 193 -1.21 -9.03 -18.24
CA VAL A 193 0.00 -8.46 -17.63
C VAL A 193 -0.19 -8.31 -16.11
N TYR A 194 -1.32 -7.76 -15.66
CA TYR A 194 -1.64 -7.67 -14.23
C TYR A 194 -1.67 -9.03 -13.55
N LEU A 195 -2.28 -10.04 -14.17
CA LEU A 195 -2.33 -11.40 -13.65
C LEU A 195 -0.93 -12.02 -13.52
N VAL A 196 -0.14 -11.98 -14.60
CA VAL A 196 1.23 -12.52 -14.62
C VAL A 196 2.13 -11.78 -13.63
N MET A 197 1.97 -10.47 -13.49
CA MET A 197 2.73 -9.64 -12.57
C MET A 197 2.43 -10.00 -11.10
N PHE A 198 1.16 -10.11 -10.71
CA PHE A 198 0.80 -10.28 -9.30
C PHE A 198 0.65 -11.73 -8.83
N TRP A 199 0.36 -12.67 -9.71
CA TRP A 199 0.15 -14.07 -9.32
C TRP A 199 1.34 -14.72 -8.59
N PRO A 200 2.61 -14.51 -9.00
CA PRO A 200 3.76 -15.01 -8.24
C PRO A 200 3.82 -14.49 -6.80
N PHE A 201 3.48 -13.20 -6.59
CA PHE A 201 3.46 -12.60 -5.25
C PHE A 201 2.33 -13.17 -4.38
N VAL A 202 1.15 -13.42 -4.96
CA VAL A 202 0.06 -14.13 -4.26
C VAL A 202 0.53 -15.51 -3.81
N ARG A 203 1.19 -16.27 -4.71
CA ARG A 203 1.71 -17.60 -4.37
C ARG A 203 2.77 -17.54 -3.27
N LEU A 204 3.70 -16.59 -3.35
CA LEU A 204 4.71 -16.37 -2.33
C LEU A 204 4.08 -16.06 -0.96
N LEU A 205 3.07 -15.17 -0.93
CA LEU A 205 2.34 -14.83 0.28
C LEU A 205 1.68 -16.07 0.91
N SER A 206 0.99 -16.89 0.11
CA SER A 206 0.37 -18.13 0.61
C SER A 206 1.38 -19.13 1.18
N LEU A 207 2.61 -19.17 0.65
CA LEU A 207 3.68 -20.00 1.21
C LEU A 207 4.18 -19.46 2.56
N ILE A 208 4.27 -18.14 2.70
CA ILE A 208 4.67 -17.47 3.95
C ILE A 208 3.61 -17.68 5.03
N GLU A 209 2.33 -17.55 4.70
CA GLU A 209 1.21 -17.79 5.60
C GLU A 209 1.22 -19.21 6.15
N LYS A 210 1.36 -20.22 5.29
CA LYS A 210 1.44 -21.63 5.70
C LYS A 210 2.58 -21.86 6.69
N ARG A 211 3.75 -21.28 6.47
CA ARG A 211 4.89 -21.45 7.39
C ARG A 211 4.64 -20.87 8.78
N GLN A 212 3.86 -19.79 8.88
CA GLN A 212 3.57 -19.15 10.17
C GLN A 212 2.47 -19.85 10.96
N SER A 213 1.49 -20.48 10.31
CA SER A 213 0.48 -21.29 11.01
C SER A 213 1.06 -22.53 11.70
N PHE A 214 2.22 -23.02 11.25
CA PHE A 214 2.91 -24.19 11.83
C PHE A 214 3.94 -23.85 12.92
N SER A 215 4.13 -22.58 13.28
CA SER A 215 5.05 -22.19 14.34
C SER A 215 4.26 -21.94 15.64
N PRO A 216 4.17 -22.90 16.58
CA PRO A 216 3.55 -22.64 17.87
C PRO A 216 4.34 -21.51 18.56
N VAL A 217 3.61 -20.46 18.95
CA VAL A 217 4.11 -19.35 19.78
C VAL A 217 4.17 -19.82 21.22
#